data_AF-A0A6B2V8H2-F1
#
_entry.id   AF-A0A6B2V8H2-F1
#
_cell.length_a   1.000
_cell.length_b   1.000
_cell.length_c   1.000
_cell.angle_alpha   90.00
_cell.angle_beta   90.00
_cell.angle_gamma   90.00
#
_symmetry.space_group_name_H-M   'P 1'
#
loop_
_entity.id
_entity.type
_entity.pdbx_description
1 polymer ?
#
loop_
_entity_poly.entity_id
_entity_poly.type
_entity_poly.pdbx_seq_one_letter_code
_entity_poly.pdbx_strand_id
1 'polypeptide(L)'
;MVTTPADLSAFMIKLPPTDHVRVAEFAHGGPDLDEDRLGGVRTHYESVTGRRPLITLHQARLGETTFGDEDLNGVWCGRPPLFAAAEDAHGALGVFHRALMGHGLLYVDPAHPHWRVLGAPDDVLDALGATGFSFVRVRPEPDHPGVLAVKKLRCCEDGSPLYDRQAVLRSTP
;
A
#
# COMPACT_ATOMS: atom_id res chain seq x y z
N MET A 1 7.41 10.44 -11.19
CA MET A 1 6.41 11.10 -10.32
C MET A 1 7.02 11.27 -8.94
N VAL A 2 6.71 12.37 -8.24
CA VAL A 2 7.16 12.64 -6.86
C VAL A 2 5.98 12.40 -5.93
N THR A 3 6.13 11.58 -4.90
CA THR A 3 5.10 11.39 -3.84
C THR A 3 4.59 12.73 -3.32
N THR A 4 3.28 12.98 -3.41
CA THR A 4 2.68 14.16 -2.77
C THR A 4 2.56 13.97 -1.25
N PRO A 5 2.64 15.04 -0.44
CA PRO A 5 2.40 14.95 1.00
C PRO A 5 0.99 14.41 1.35
N ALA A 6 0.00 14.66 0.48
CA ALA A 6 -1.37 14.20 0.67
C ALA A 6 -1.50 12.68 0.51
N ASP A 7 -0.89 12.11 -0.53
CA ASP A 7 -0.88 10.66 -0.76
C ASP A 7 -0.19 9.91 0.36
N LEU A 8 0.97 10.41 0.79
CA LEU A 8 1.72 9.84 1.90
C LEU A 8 0.90 9.88 3.21
N SER A 9 0.23 11.00 3.48
CA SER A 9 -0.64 11.14 4.64
C SER A 9 -1.83 10.18 4.60
N ALA A 10 -2.47 10.05 3.43
CA ALA A 10 -3.59 9.15 3.23
C ALA A 10 -3.19 7.68 3.34
N PHE A 11 -1.99 7.33 2.86
CA PHE A 11 -1.41 6.00 3.02
C PHE A 11 -1.15 5.69 4.50
N MET A 12 -0.37 6.54 5.18
CA MET A 12 0.06 6.29 6.56
C MET A 12 -1.09 6.25 7.57
N ILE A 13 -2.12 7.09 7.40
CA ILE A 13 -3.28 7.07 8.30
C ILE A 13 -4.16 5.84 8.08
N LYS A 14 -4.09 5.17 6.93
CA LYS A 14 -4.91 4.01 6.59
C LYS A 14 -4.20 2.67 6.77
N LEU A 15 -2.90 2.67 7.06
CA LEU A 15 -2.17 1.45 7.39
C LEU A 15 -2.79 0.75 8.62
N PRO A 16 -2.75 -0.58 8.68
CA PRO A 16 -3.12 -1.33 9.88
C PRO A 16 -2.46 -0.74 11.14
N PRO A 17 -3.23 -0.36 12.16
CA PRO A 17 -2.74 0.35 13.34
C PRO A 17 -2.04 -0.61 14.30
N THR A 18 -0.79 -0.91 14.00
CA THR A 18 0.10 -1.78 14.78
C THR A 18 1.18 -0.94 15.46
N ASP A 19 1.80 -1.50 16.50
CA ASP A 19 2.93 -0.90 17.20
C ASP A 19 4.24 -0.97 16.37
N HIS A 20 4.33 -1.90 15.43
CA HIS A 20 5.37 -1.98 14.41
C HIS A 20 4.79 -1.99 12.99
N VAL A 21 4.96 -0.87 12.29
CA VAL A 21 4.54 -0.67 10.90
C VAL A 21 5.70 -0.98 9.96
N ARG A 22 5.50 -1.95 9.06
CA ARG A 22 6.45 -2.34 8.03
C ARG A 22 5.91 -1.97 6.65
N VAL A 23 6.66 -1.15 5.93
CA VAL A 23 6.33 -0.68 4.59
C VAL A 23 7.41 -1.13 3.64
N ALA A 24 7.03 -1.69 2.49
CA ALA A 24 7.97 -1.90 1.39
C ALA A 24 7.68 -0.93 0.26
N GLU A 25 8.72 -0.33 -0.29
CA GLU A 25 8.65 0.42 -1.54
C GLU A 25 9.18 -0.45 -2.68
N PHE A 26 8.40 -0.58 -3.75
CA PHE A 26 8.87 -1.14 -5.02
C PHE A 26 8.88 -0.03 -6.05
N ALA A 27 10.08 0.41 -6.43
CA ALA A 27 10.26 1.52 -7.35
C ALA A 27 11.23 1.18 -8.49
N HIS A 28 10.94 1.66 -9.69
CA HIS A 28 11.92 1.80 -10.75
C HIS A 28 12.68 3.13 -10.62
N GLY A 29 14.00 3.04 -10.57
CA GLY A 29 14.88 4.20 -10.38
C GLY A 29 15.20 4.45 -8.91
N GLY A 30 15.25 5.73 -8.51
CA GLY A 30 15.50 6.11 -7.12
C GLY A 30 14.28 5.89 -6.21
N PRO A 31 14.47 5.85 -4.89
CA PRO A 31 13.37 5.75 -3.92
C PRO A 31 12.46 6.99 -3.98
N ASP A 32 11.18 6.81 -3.71
CA ASP A 32 10.16 7.84 -3.58
C ASP A 32 9.87 8.14 -2.10
N LEU A 33 10.07 7.12 -1.25
CA LEU A 33 9.95 7.21 0.20
C LEU A 33 11.32 7.24 0.88
N ASP A 34 11.36 7.94 2.01
CA ASP A 34 12.45 7.87 2.97
C ASP A 34 11.86 7.73 4.39
N GLU A 35 12.68 7.21 5.31
CA GLU A 35 12.25 6.94 6.69
C GLU A 35 11.87 8.21 7.45
N ASP A 36 12.56 9.33 7.19
CA ASP A 36 12.28 10.60 7.87
C ASP A 36 10.89 11.13 7.51
N ARG A 37 10.51 11.05 6.23
CA ARG A 37 9.17 11.44 5.74
C ARG A 37 8.08 10.56 6.32
N LEU A 38 8.27 9.24 6.36
CA LEU A 38 7.32 8.33 7.00
C LEU A 38 7.24 8.60 8.52
N GLY A 39 8.38 8.85 9.15
CA GLY A 39 8.54 9.22 10.56
C GLY A 39 7.93 10.58 10.92
N GLY A 40 7.70 11.46 9.95
CA GLY A 40 7.03 12.75 10.15
C GLY A 40 5.51 12.70 10.04
N VAL A 41 4.93 11.61 9.50
CA VAL A 41 3.49 11.53 9.20
C VAL A 41 2.76 10.72 10.27
N ARG A 42 1.65 11.26 10.79
CA ARG A 42 0.87 10.62 11.87
C ARG A 42 0.16 9.34 11.38
N THR A 43 0.23 8.27 12.16
CA THR A 43 -0.49 7.01 11.89
C THR A 43 -1.80 6.92 12.67
N HIS A 44 -2.69 6.00 12.28
CA HIS A 44 -3.91 5.76 13.06
C HIS A 44 -3.58 5.19 14.45
N TYR A 45 -2.58 4.32 14.56
CA TYR A 45 -2.08 3.81 15.83
C TYR A 45 -1.70 4.94 16.79
N GLU A 46 -0.92 5.93 16.34
CA GLU A 46 -0.55 7.10 17.14
C GLU A 46 -1.77 7.94 17.50
N SER A 47 -2.73 8.09 16.59
CA SER A 47 -3.96 8.83 16.86
C SER A 47 -4.81 8.23 17.98
N VAL A 48 -4.80 6.90 18.10
CA VAL A 48 -5.61 6.15 19.05
C VAL A 48 -4.90 5.96 20.39
N THR A 49 -3.61 5.63 20.35
CA THR A 49 -2.83 5.23 21.53
C THR A 49 -2.02 6.39 22.13
N GLY A 50 -1.79 7.45 21.37
CA GLY A 50 -0.85 8.52 21.72
C GLY A 50 0.62 8.09 21.64
N ARG A 51 0.92 6.86 21.19
CA ARG A 51 2.27 6.32 21.05
C ARG A 51 2.68 6.27 19.58
N ARG A 52 3.89 6.71 19.28
CA ARG A 52 4.47 6.56 17.94
C ARG A 52 4.78 5.07 17.69
N PRO A 53 4.31 4.47 16.59
CA PRO A 53 4.74 3.12 16.23
C PRO A 53 6.19 3.15 15.72
N LEU A 54 6.89 2.01 15.85
CA LEU A 54 8.12 1.79 15.10
C LEU A 54 7.75 1.68 13.62
N ILE A 55 8.44 2.42 12.75
CA ILE A 55 8.21 2.37 11.30
C ILE A 55 9.50 1.86 10.65
N THR A 56 9.38 0.82 9.82
CA THR A 56 10.48 0.27 9.02
C THR A 56 10.15 0.38 7.55
N LEU A 57 11.03 1.01 6.77
CA LEU A 57 10.93 1.11 5.31
C LEU A 57 11.89 0.13 4.64
N HIS A 58 11.37 -0.73 3.78
CA HIS A 58 12.15 -1.64 2.96
C HIS A 58 12.18 -1.15 1.51
N GLN A 59 13.36 -0.79 1.02
CA GLN A 59 13.56 -0.55 -0.41
C GLN A 59 13.71 -1.89 -1.13
N ALA A 60 12.65 -2.31 -1.82
CA ALA A 60 12.49 -3.67 -2.31
C ALA A 60 12.58 -3.75 -3.84
N ARG A 61 12.99 -4.93 -4.32
CA ARG A 61 13.05 -5.27 -5.73
C ARG A 61 12.27 -6.55 -5.98
N LEU A 62 11.38 -6.54 -6.98
CA LEU A 62 10.63 -7.73 -7.38
C LEU A 62 11.61 -8.85 -7.79
N GLY A 63 11.36 -10.05 -7.29
CA GLY A 63 12.18 -11.24 -7.56
C GLY A 63 13.49 -11.34 -6.75
N GLU A 64 13.99 -10.24 -6.18
CA GLU A 64 15.20 -10.24 -5.33
C GLU A 64 14.84 -10.18 -3.84
N THR A 65 13.90 -9.32 -3.47
CA THR A 65 13.48 -9.14 -2.07
C THR A 65 12.31 -10.07 -1.78
N THR A 66 12.51 -10.99 -0.84
CA THR A 66 11.46 -11.91 -0.39
C THR A 66 10.82 -11.40 0.89
N PHE A 67 9.50 -11.23 0.87
CA PHE A 67 8.69 -11.03 2.06
C PHE A 67 7.88 -12.30 2.31
N GLY A 68 7.68 -12.64 3.59
CA GLY A 68 6.76 -13.70 3.97
C GLY A 68 5.31 -13.34 3.66
N ASP A 69 4.42 -14.32 3.78
CA ASP A 69 2.98 -14.08 3.72
C ASP A 69 2.59 -13.18 4.90
N GLU A 70 1.83 -12.12 4.60
CA GLU A 70 1.30 -11.20 5.62
C GLU A 70 2.36 -10.47 6.46
N ASP A 71 3.55 -10.29 5.90
CA ASP A 71 4.73 -9.71 6.56
C ASP A 71 4.74 -8.17 6.57
N LEU A 72 3.90 -7.53 5.75
CA LEU A 72 3.88 -6.08 5.55
C LEU A 72 2.53 -5.45 5.90
N ASN A 73 2.56 -4.27 6.52
CA ASN A 73 1.39 -3.42 6.69
C ASN A 73 1.06 -2.66 5.41
N GLY A 74 2.09 -2.28 4.66
CA GLY A 74 1.98 -1.40 3.51
C GLY A 74 2.95 -1.72 2.38
N VAL A 75 2.50 -1.50 1.14
CA VAL A 75 3.31 -1.50 -0.06
C VAL A 75 3.12 -0.17 -0.78
N TRP A 76 4.22 0.50 -1.13
CA TRP A 76 4.24 1.70 -1.95
C TRP A 76 4.79 1.38 -3.34
N CYS A 77 4.01 1.66 -4.39
CA CYS A 77 4.38 1.36 -5.77
C CYS A 77 3.91 2.49 -6.72
N GLY A 78 4.30 3.73 -6.42
CA GLY A 78 3.99 4.89 -7.27
C GLY A 78 4.78 4.92 -8.60
N ARG A 79 5.98 4.32 -8.61
CA ARG A 79 6.81 4.16 -9.81
C ARG A 79 7.11 2.69 -10.04
N PRO A 80 6.14 1.90 -10.53
CA PRO A 80 6.30 0.46 -10.63
C PRO A 80 7.57 0.04 -11.40
N PRO A 81 8.08 -1.17 -11.12
CA PRO A 81 9.11 -1.82 -11.92
C PRO A 81 8.77 -1.86 -13.41
N LEU A 82 9.79 -2.06 -14.25
CA LEU A 82 9.56 -2.32 -15.67
C LEU A 82 9.04 -3.75 -15.83
N PHE A 83 7.91 -3.89 -16.52
CA PHE A 83 7.31 -5.17 -16.85
C PHE A 83 7.55 -5.45 -18.34
N ALA A 84 7.95 -6.68 -18.67
CA ALA A 84 8.14 -7.08 -20.06
C ALA A 84 6.81 -7.50 -20.69
N ALA A 85 5.91 -8.09 -19.89
CA ALA A 85 4.58 -8.50 -20.30
C ALA A 85 3.53 -8.25 -19.20
N ALA A 86 2.25 -8.42 -19.54
CA ALA A 86 1.13 -8.26 -18.62
C ALA A 86 1.21 -9.27 -17.45
N GLU A 87 1.70 -10.47 -17.72
CA GLU A 87 1.89 -11.54 -16.74
C GLU A 87 2.85 -11.12 -15.62
N ASP A 88 3.90 -10.35 -15.94
CA ASP A 88 4.85 -9.85 -14.94
C ASP A 88 4.18 -8.84 -14.00
N ALA A 89 3.34 -7.97 -14.56
CA ALA A 89 2.59 -6.97 -13.81
C ALA A 89 1.54 -7.64 -12.90
N HIS A 90 0.81 -8.64 -13.40
CA HIS A 90 -0.10 -9.45 -12.58
C HIS A 90 0.66 -10.22 -11.49
N GLY A 91 1.83 -10.79 -11.83
CA GLY A 91 2.71 -11.47 -10.88
C GLY A 91 3.15 -10.54 -9.75
N ALA A 92 3.52 -9.30 -10.08
CA ALA A 92 3.86 -8.26 -9.10
C ALA A 92 2.70 -7.96 -8.14
N LEU A 93 1.49 -7.74 -8.68
CA LEU A 93 0.30 -7.52 -7.86
C LEU A 93 0.02 -8.70 -6.93
N GLY A 94 0.20 -9.94 -7.41
CA GLY A 94 0.08 -11.15 -6.60
C GLY A 94 1.11 -11.22 -5.46
N VAL A 95 2.36 -10.84 -5.72
CA VAL A 95 3.40 -10.73 -4.69
C VAL A 95 3.03 -9.69 -3.64
N PHE A 96 2.58 -8.50 -4.05
CA PHE A 96 2.15 -7.45 -3.12
C PHE A 96 0.99 -7.92 -2.25
N HIS A 97 -0.03 -8.54 -2.85
CA HIS A 97 -1.20 -9.05 -2.15
C HIS A 97 -0.83 -10.11 -1.10
N ARG A 98 0.07 -11.04 -1.45
CA ARG A 98 0.53 -12.10 -0.54
C ARG A 98 1.33 -11.53 0.63
N ALA A 99 2.24 -10.59 0.36
CA ALA A 99 3.10 -9.98 1.37
C ALA A 99 2.33 -9.07 2.33
N LEU A 100 1.23 -8.45 1.89
CA LEU A 100 0.40 -7.62 2.76
C LEU A 100 -0.37 -8.46 3.77
N MET A 101 -0.40 -8.02 5.02
CA MET A 101 -1.28 -8.57 6.05
C MET A 101 -2.74 -8.31 5.74
N GLY A 102 -3.66 -8.95 6.47
CA GLY A 102 -5.08 -8.60 6.43
C GLY A 102 -5.31 -7.09 6.62
N HIS A 103 -6.06 -6.48 5.70
CA HIS A 103 -6.26 -5.02 5.62
C HIS A 103 -5.01 -4.19 5.35
N GLY A 104 -3.91 -4.82 4.95
CA GLY A 104 -2.73 -4.14 4.46
C GLY A 104 -3.04 -3.29 3.23
N LEU A 105 -2.25 -2.24 3.04
CA LEU A 105 -2.51 -1.19 2.07
C LEU A 105 -1.48 -1.18 0.94
N LEU A 106 -1.94 -1.07 -0.29
CA LEU A 106 -1.13 -0.88 -1.48
C LEU A 106 -1.42 0.50 -2.06
N TYR A 107 -0.37 1.31 -2.26
CA TYR A 107 -0.45 2.52 -3.09
C TYR A 107 0.07 2.23 -4.50
N VAL A 108 -0.69 2.61 -5.53
CA VAL A 108 -0.25 2.58 -6.92
C VAL A 108 -0.65 3.85 -7.67
N ASP A 109 0.15 4.24 -8.65
CA ASP A 109 -0.26 5.18 -9.70
C ASP A 109 -0.64 4.38 -10.95
N PRO A 110 -1.93 4.13 -11.23
CA PRO A 110 -2.37 3.35 -12.39
C PRO A 110 -2.11 4.06 -13.73
N ALA A 111 -1.87 5.37 -13.73
CA ALA A 111 -1.54 6.12 -14.93
C ALA A 111 -0.05 6.04 -15.31
N HIS A 112 0.79 5.48 -14.43
CA HIS A 112 2.22 5.39 -14.68
C HIS A 112 2.52 4.57 -15.96
N PRO A 113 3.39 5.06 -16.88
CA PRO A 113 3.62 4.41 -18.17
C PRO A 113 4.05 2.94 -18.13
N HIS A 114 4.67 2.51 -17.04
CA HIS A 114 5.13 1.12 -16.89
C HIS A 114 3.98 0.14 -16.64
N TRP A 115 2.81 0.61 -16.18
CA TRP A 115 1.61 -0.24 -16.10
C TRP A 115 0.94 -0.46 -17.47
N ARG A 116 1.37 0.23 -18.54
CA ARG A 116 0.74 0.14 -19.87
C ARG A 116 0.73 -1.26 -20.47
N VAL A 117 1.57 -2.18 -19.98
CA VAL A 117 1.49 -3.59 -20.37
C VAL A 117 0.14 -4.22 -19.99
N LEU A 118 -0.57 -3.67 -18.99
CA LEU A 118 -1.93 -4.05 -18.61
C LEU A 118 -3.01 -3.31 -19.39
N GLY A 119 -2.68 -2.22 -20.08
CA GLY A 119 -3.63 -1.40 -20.83
C GLY A 119 -3.79 0.03 -20.30
N ALA A 120 -5.03 0.50 -20.27
CA ALA A 120 -5.42 1.79 -19.72
C ALA A 120 -5.42 1.77 -18.17
N PRO A 121 -5.47 2.93 -17.50
CA PRO A 121 -5.48 2.98 -16.04
C PRO A 121 -6.63 2.19 -15.40
N ASP A 122 -7.80 2.12 -16.04
CA ASP A 122 -8.92 1.31 -15.56
C ASP A 122 -8.63 -0.21 -15.63
N ASP A 123 -7.84 -0.68 -16.60
CA ASP A 123 -7.42 -2.08 -16.67
C ASP A 123 -6.50 -2.46 -15.50
N VAL A 124 -5.70 -1.50 -14.99
CA VAL A 124 -4.90 -1.68 -13.77
C VAL A 124 -5.80 -1.81 -12.54
N LEU A 125 -6.90 -1.05 -12.49
CA LEU A 125 -7.89 -1.16 -11.41
C LEU A 125 -8.61 -2.52 -11.44
N ASP A 126 -8.97 -2.99 -12.63
CA ASP A 126 -9.58 -4.31 -12.81
C ASP A 126 -8.60 -5.42 -12.40
N ALA A 127 -7.31 -5.28 -12.74
CA ALA A 127 -6.25 -6.20 -12.30
C ALA A 127 -6.08 -6.23 -10.77
N LEU A 128 -6.16 -5.09 -10.09
CA LEU A 128 -6.16 -5.02 -8.62
C LEU A 128 -7.36 -5.80 -8.04
N GLY A 129 -8.56 -5.58 -8.59
CA GLY A 129 -9.78 -6.29 -8.20
C GLY A 129 -9.65 -7.80 -8.37
N ALA A 130 -9.16 -8.25 -9.53
CA ALA A 130 -8.92 -9.66 -9.83
C ALA A 130 -7.88 -10.31 -8.90
N THR A 131 -6.91 -9.53 -8.40
CA THR A 131 -5.90 -10.00 -7.45
C THR A 131 -6.45 -10.17 -6.03
N GLY A 132 -7.63 -9.62 -5.73
CA GLY A 132 -8.26 -9.70 -4.40
C GLY A 132 -8.19 -8.40 -3.59
N PHE A 133 -7.71 -7.31 -4.18
CA PHE A 133 -7.79 -6.00 -3.54
C PHE A 133 -9.20 -5.40 -3.65
N SER A 134 -9.62 -4.70 -2.60
CA SER A 134 -10.70 -3.72 -2.68
C SER A 134 -10.07 -2.35 -2.65
N PHE A 135 -10.34 -1.51 -3.64
CA PHE A 135 -9.74 -0.19 -3.73
C PHE A 135 -10.77 0.90 -3.53
N VAL A 136 -10.34 1.99 -2.90
CA VAL A 136 -11.07 3.25 -2.88
C VAL A 136 -10.22 4.24 -3.64
N ARG A 137 -10.77 4.84 -4.70
CA ARG A 137 -10.13 5.99 -5.36
C ARG A 137 -9.98 7.08 -4.29
N VAL A 138 -8.75 7.37 -3.87
CA VAL A 138 -8.51 8.42 -2.90
C VAL A 138 -8.59 9.72 -3.66
N ARG A 139 -9.66 10.50 -3.41
CA ARG A 139 -9.95 11.83 -3.95
C ARG A 139 -9.36 12.10 -5.35
N PRO A 140 -10.17 12.10 -6.43
CA PRO A 140 -9.67 12.54 -7.73
C PRO A 140 -9.32 14.03 -7.63
N GLU A 141 -8.06 14.35 -7.35
CA GLU A 141 -7.52 15.60 -7.82
C GLU A 141 -7.39 15.49 -9.35
N PRO A 142 -7.69 16.56 -10.11
CA PRO A 142 -7.70 16.50 -11.58
C PRO A 142 -6.41 15.96 -12.20
N ASP A 143 -5.29 16.04 -11.49
CA ASP A 143 -3.95 15.72 -11.98
C ASP A 143 -3.23 14.57 -11.24
N HIS A 144 -3.86 13.94 -10.22
CA HIS A 144 -3.21 12.96 -9.34
C HIS A 144 -4.07 11.70 -9.08
N PRO A 145 -3.92 10.64 -9.91
CA PRO A 145 -4.75 9.43 -9.82
C PRO A 145 -4.19 8.37 -8.86
N GLY A 146 -3.52 8.76 -7.77
CA GLY A 146 -3.01 7.80 -6.79
C GLY A 146 -4.14 6.93 -6.21
N VAL A 147 -3.98 5.61 -6.25
CA VAL A 147 -4.97 4.65 -5.77
C VAL A 147 -4.46 3.98 -4.51
N LEU A 148 -5.32 3.94 -3.48
CA LEU A 148 -5.12 3.08 -2.32
C LEU A 148 -6.01 1.85 -2.41
N ALA A 149 -5.35 0.70 -2.49
CA ALA A 149 -5.94 -0.63 -2.57
C ALA A 149 -5.73 -1.38 -1.25
N VAL A 150 -6.80 -1.90 -0.65
CA VAL A 150 -6.78 -2.61 0.61
C VAL A 150 -6.90 -4.11 0.36
N LYS A 151 -6.06 -4.92 0.99
CA LYS A 151 -6.23 -6.37 1.03
C LYS A 151 -7.47 -6.73 1.85
N LYS A 152 -8.58 -7.05 1.20
CA LYS A 152 -9.84 -7.36 1.89
C LYS A 152 -9.78 -8.78 2.46
N LEU A 153 -10.04 -8.93 3.76
CA LEU A 153 -10.35 -10.24 4.34
C LEU A 153 -11.82 -10.58 4.10
N ARG A 154 -12.13 -11.87 3.94
CA ARG A 154 -13.51 -12.36 3.72
C ARG A 154 -14.49 -11.94 4.81
N CYS A 155 -14.01 -11.59 6.01
CA CYS A 155 -14.85 -11.14 7.13
C CYS A 155 -15.36 -9.69 7.02
N CYS A 156 -14.95 -8.92 6.01
CA CYS A 156 -15.31 -7.51 5.86
C CYS A 156 -16.28 -7.25 4.71
N GLU A 157 -17.27 -8.13 4.48
CA GLU A 157 -18.22 -8.02 3.35
C GLU A 157 -18.93 -6.64 3.29
N ASP A 158 -19.16 -6.01 4.43
CA ASP A 158 -19.70 -4.66 4.63
C ASP A 158 -18.69 -3.50 4.44
N GLY A 159 -17.46 -3.83 4.03
CA GLY A 159 -16.46 -2.87 3.56
C GLY A 159 -15.75 -2.06 4.65
N SER A 160 -15.92 -2.42 5.92
CA SER A 160 -15.34 -1.67 7.03
C SER A 160 -14.49 -2.54 7.95
N PRO A 161 -13.17 -2.67 7.72
CA PRO A 161 -12.24 -2.95 8.81
C PRO A 161 -12.11 -1.67 9.64
N LEU A 162 -13.12 -1.37 10.43
CA LEU A 162 -12.95 -0.41 11.53
C LEU A 162 -12.17 -1.14 12.59
N TYR A 163 -10.85 -0.92 12.60
CA TYR A 163 -10.10 -1.04 13.84
C TYR A 163 -10.72 -0.03 14.82
N ASP A 164 -11.78 -0.44 15.52
CA ASP A 164 -12.31 0.32 16.64
C ASP A 164 -11.14 0.56 17.59
N ARG A 165 -11.07 1.77 18.14
CA ARG A 165 -10.13 2.14 19.20
C ARG A 165 -9.96 1.04 20.24
N GLN A 166 -11.03 0.32 20.60
CA GLN A 166 -10.93 -0.81 21.52
C GLN A 166 -10.11 -2.00 20.98
N ALA A 167 -10.22 -2.33 19.69
CA ALA A 167 -9.42 -3.40 19.08
C ALA A 167 -7.94 -3.03 19.06
N VAL A 168 -7.59 -1.79 18.70
CA VAL A 168 -6.20 -1.30 18.70
C VAL A 168 -5.60 -1.34 20.11
N LEU A 169 -6.35 -0.89 21.12
CA LEU A 169 -5.88 -0.88 22.51
C LEU A 169 -5.73 -2.29 23.10
N ARG A 170 -6.51 -3.29 22.66
CA ARG A 170 -6.41 -4.69 23.12
C ARG A 170 -5.24 -5.45 22.49
N SER A 171 -4.81 -5.06 21.29
CA SER A 171 -3.67 -5.64 20.59
C SER A 171 -2.32 -5.09 21.06
N THR A 172 -2.33 -4.10 21.96
CA THR A 172 -1.11 -3.56 22.58
C THR A 172 -0.80 -4.41 23.83
N PRO A 173 0.37 -5.06 23.92
CA PRO A 173 0.76 -5.85 25.09
C PRO A 173 0.95 -5.01 26.36
#